data_AF-F4N076-F1
#
_entry.id   AF-F4N076-F1
#
_cell.length_a   1.000
_cell.length_b   1.000
_cell.length_c   1.000
_cell.angle_alpha   90.00
_cell.angle_beta   90.00
_cell.angle_gamma   90.00
#
_symmetry.space_group_name_H-M   'P 1'
#
loop_
_entity.id
_entity.type
_entity.pdbx_description
1 polymer ?
#
loop_
_entity_poly.entity_id
_entity_poly.type
_entity_poly.pdbx_seq_one_letter_code
_entity_poly.pdbx_strand_id
1 'polypeptide(L)'
;MVINVGWLKSGKIAEVKADIKAVRDNCASTPLKVILETCLLSDAQIVQVCEMCRELDVAFVKTSTGFSTGGAKEDHVKLMRATVGQDMGVKASGAVRDRATAETMIKAGATRIGTSSGVAIVSGQQASASSY
;
A
#
# COMPACT_ATOMS: atom_id res chain seq x y z
N MET A 1 -4.74 7.53 4.47
CA MET A 1 -6.14 7.35 4.04
C MET A 1 -6.32 5.98 3.37
N VAL A 2 -7.57 5.58 3.13
CA VAL A 2 -7.95 4.45 2.28
C VAL A 2 -8.75 5.01 1.11
N ILE A 3 -8.50 4.55 -0.12
CA ILE A 3 -9.28 5.00 -1.27
C ILE A 3 -10.72 4.51 -1.20
N ASN A 4 -11.63 5.23 -1.85
CA ASN A 4 -12.98 4.71 -2.10
C ASN A 4 -12.95 3.63 -3.20
N VAL A 5 -12.79 2.36 -2.79
CA VAL A 5 -12.75 1.21 -3.70
C VAL A 5 -14.04 1.06 -4.51
N GLY A 6 -15.20 1.42 -3.93
CA GLY A 6 -16.48 1.38 -4.63
C GLY A 6 -16.51 2.31 -5.83
N TRP A 7 -16.07 3.57 -5.66
CA TRP A 7 -15.96 4.53 -6.76
C TRP A 7 -15.00 4.06 -7.85
N LEU A 8 -13.83 3.54 -7.48
CA LEU A 8 -12.87 3.01 -8.45
C LEU A 8 -13.48 1.89 -9.30
N LYS A 9 -14.18 0.94 -8.65
CA LYS A 9 -14.84 -0.17 -9.34
C LYS A 9 -16.02 0.27 -10.20
N SER A 10 -16.67 1.37 -9.85
CA SER A 10 -17.75 1.98 -10.65
C SER A 10 -17.25 2.92 -11.75
N GLY A 11 -15.94 3.01 -12.00
CA GLY A 11 -15.38 3.88 -13.04
C GLY A 11 -15.39 5.38 -12.70
N LYS A 12 -15.62 5.73 -11.43
CA LYS A 12 -15.65 7.12 -10.93
C LYS A 12 -14.25 7.64 -10.64
N ILE A 13 -13.43 7.66 -11.69
CA ILE A 13 -11.98 7.91 -11.59
C ILE A 13 -11.69 9.33 -11.08
N ALA A 14 -12.45 10.31 -11.56
CA ALA A 14 -12.28 11.71 -11.15
C ALA A 14 -12.56 11.90 -9.66
N GLU A 15 -13.60 11.24 -9.13
CA GLU A 15 -13.98 11.30 -7.72
C GLU A 15 -12.93 10.65 -6.81
N VAL A 16 -12.34 9.52 -7.23
CA VAL A 16 -11.23 8.89 -6.48
C VAL A 16 -10.03 9.83 -6.41
N LYS A 17 -9.65 10.45 -7.54
CA LYS A 17 -8.52 11.41 -7.56
C LYS A 17 -8.80 12.64 -6.70
N ALA A 18 -10.03 13.17 -6.76
CA ALA A 18 -10.44 14.32 -5.96
C ALA A 18 -10.42 14.02 -4.45
N ASP A 19 -10.85 12.82 -4.03
CA ASP A 19 -10.80 12.38 -2.64
C ASP A 19 -9.35 12.33 -2.10
N ILE A 20 -8.44 11.73 -2.88
CA ILE A 20 -7.01 11.69 -2.51
C ILE A 20 -6.44 13.11 -2.42
N LYS A 21 -6.75 13.96 -3.41
CA LYS A 21 -6.28 15.35 -3.45
C LYS A 21 -6.77 16.16 -2.25
N ALA A 22 -8.04 16.03 -1.87
CA ALA A 22 -8.61 16.73 -0.74
C ALA A 22 -7.86 16.41 0.56
N VAL A 23 -7.50 15.13 0.77
CA VAL A 23 -6.68 14.74 1.92
C VAL A 23 -5.25 15.31 1.78
N ARG A 24 -4.63 15.20 0.60
CA ARG A 24 -3.26 15.67 0.36
C ARG A 24 -3.09 17.17 0.64
N ASP A 25 -4.03 17.98 0.16
CA ASP A 25 -4.01 19.44 0.34
C ASP A 25 -4.06 19.85 1.82
N ASN A 26 -4.66 19.01 2.67
CA ASN A 26 -4.76 19.23 4.11
C ASN A 26 -3.65 18.55 4.93
N CYS A 27 -2.70 17.88 4.29
CA CYS A 27 -1.60 17.21 4.99
C CYS A 27 -0.41 18.13 5.30
N ALA A 28 -0.30 19.32 4.67
CA ALA A 28 0.88 20.19 4.74
C ALA A 28 2.19 19.37 4.55
N SER A 29 3.12 19.42 5.52
CA SER A 29 4.36 18.65 5.54
C SER A 29 4.21 17.19 6.01
N THR A 30 3.03 16.78 6.48
CA THR A 30 2.79 15.43 6.97
C THR A 30 2.74 14.43 5.80
N PRO A 31 3.54 13.35 5.82
CA PRO A 31 3.55 12.38 4.72
C PRO A 31 2.24 11.59 4.59
N LEU A 32 1.48 11.87 3.53
CA LEU A 32 0.27 11.11 3.19
C LEU A 32 0.63 9.73 2.63
N LYS A 33 -0.08 8.71 3.12
CA LYS A 33 -0.03 7.34 2.59
C LYS A 33 -1.43 6.95 2.12
N VAL A 34 -1.53 6.46 0.89
CA VAL A 34 -2.79 6.06 0.27
C VAL A 34 -2.88 4.53 0.23
N ILE A 35 -3.84 3.95 0.95
CA ILE A 35 -4.08 2.50 0.95
C ILE A 35 -5.00 2.16 -0.22
N LEU A 36 -4.54 1.29 -1.12
CA LEU A 36 -5.27 0.86 -2.31
C LEU A 36 -6.27 -0.26 -2.00
N GLU A 37 -5.98 -1.10 -1.00
CA GLU A 37 -6.66 -2.36 -0.75
C GLU A 37 -6.55 -3.34 -1.91
N THR A 38 -5.30 -3.65 -2.26
CA THR A 38 -4.95 -4.39 -3.49
C THR A 38 -5.59 -5.77 -3.63
N CYS A 39 -6.05 -6.41 -2.55
CA CYS A 39 -6.77 -7.69 -2.65
C CYS A 39 -8.14 -7.56 -3.33
N LEU A 40 -8.65 -6.34 -3.53
CA LEU A 40 -9.91 -6.08 -4.20
C LEU A 40 -9.75 -5.56 -5.62
N LEU A 41 -8.52 -5.27 -6.07
CA LEU A 41 -8.24 -4.55 -7.31
C LEU A 41 -7.58 -5.46 -8.35
N SER A 42 -7.79 -5.15 -9.63
CA SER A 42 -6.96 -5.69 -10.71
C SER A 42 -5.63 -4.94 -10.82
N ASP A 43 -4.65 -5.54 -11.49
CA ASP A 43 -3.35 -4.91 -11.74
C ASP A 43 -3.49 -3.57 -12.46
N ALA A 44 -4.38 -3.48 -13.45
CA ALA A 44 -4.67 -2.22 -14.15
C ALA A 44 -5.20 -1.13 -13.20
N GLN A 45 -6.05 -1.49 -12.24
CA GLN A 45 -6.55 -0.56 -11.23
C GLN A 45 -5.46 -0.15 -10.24
N ILE A 46 -4.57 -1.07 -9.87
CA ILE A 46 -3.42 -0.77 -9.01
C ILE A 46 -2.51 0.27 -9.69
N VAL A 47 -2.19 0.06 -10.97
CA VAL A 47 -1.40 1.01 -11.78
C VAL A 47 -2.10 2.37 -11.81
N GLN A 48 -3.37 2.40 -12.17
CA GLN A 48 -4.14 3.64 -12.30
C GLN A 48 -4.14 4.48 -11.00
N VAL A 49 -4.32 3.85 -9.84
CA VAL A 49 -4.28 4.57 -8.56
C VAL A 49 -2.86 5.00 -8.19
N CYS A 50 -1.84 4.19 -8.50
CA CYS A 50 -0.44 4.57 -8.29
C CYS A 50 -0.06 5.81 -9.12
N GLU A 51 -0.51 5.90 -10.37
CA GLU A 51 -0.30 7.07 -11.23
C GLU A 51 -0.99 8.31 -10.68
N MET A 52 -2.26 8.21 -10.26
CA MET A 52 -2.95 9.33 -9.58
C MET A 52 -2.18 9.81 -8.35
N CYS A 53 -1.68 8.87 -7.54
CA CYS A 53 -0.93 9.20 -6.34
C CYS A 53 0.40 9.90 -6.65
N ARG A 54 1.09 9.47 -7.71
CA ARG A 54 2.32 10.11 -8.21
C ARG A 54 2.05 11.53 -8.70
N GLU A 55 0.99 11.73 -9.49
CA GLU A 55 0.58 13.05 -9.99
C GLU A 55 0.20 14.02 -8.86
N LEU A 56 -0.33 13.51 -7.75
CA LEU A 56 -0.72 14.30 -6.58
C LEU A 56 0.42 14.49 -5.57
N ASP A 57 1.64 14.03 -5.87
CA ASP A 57 2.81 14.13 -5.00
C ASP A 57 2.50 13.63 -3.56
N VAL A 58 1.88 12.45 -3.46
CA VAL A 58 1.68 11.80 -2.16
C VAL A 58 2.93 11.01 -1.80
N ALA A 59 3.27 10.97 -0.52
CA ALA A 59 4.55 10.39 -0.10
C ALA A 59 4.61 8.86 -0.25
N PHE A 60 3.48 8.16 -0.08
CA PHE A 60 3.44 6.69 -0.19
C PHE A 60 2.15 6.15 -0.80
N VAL A 61 2.29 5.06 -1.54
CA VAL A 61 1.22 4.08 -1.75
C VAL A 61 1.38 2.93 -0.76
N LYS A 62 0.26 2.34 -0.31
CA LYS A 62 0.20 1.25 0.67
C LYS A 62 -0.70 0.13 0.16
N THR A 63 -0.28 -1.12 0.34
CA THR A 63 -0.98 -2.30 -0.23
C THR A 63 -2.37 -2.49 0.36
N SER A 64 -2.46 -2.77 1.66
CA SER A 64 -3.69 -3.29 2.29
C SER A 64 -3.98 -2.66 3.64
N THR A 65 -5.24 -2.64 4.05
CA THR A 65 -5.63 -2.20 5.41
C THR A 65 -5.24 -3.23 6.46
N GLY A 66 -5.34 -4.52 6.12
CA GLY A 66 -5.29 -5.62 7.08
C GLY A 66 -6.65 -6.00 7.67
N PHE A 67 -7.76 -5.59 7.04
CA PHE A 67 -9.14 -5.91 7.45
C PHE A 67 -9.98 -6.51 6.30
N SER A 68 -9.36 -6.83 5.17
CA SER A 68 -10.01 -7.42 4.01
C SER A 68 -9.50 -8.85 3.76
N THR A 69 -9.83 -9.40 2.60
CA THR A 69 -9.60 -10.82 2.24
C THR A 69 -8.15 -11.18 1.91
N GLY A 70 -7.23 -10.20 1.90
CA GLY A 70 -5.82 -10.45 1.58
C GLY A 70 -4.86 -9.34 2.01
N GLY A 71 -3.62 -9.75 2.31
CA GLY A 71 -2.51 -8.85 2.68
C GLY A 71 -1.65 -8.40 1.50
N ALA A 72 -0.41 -8.01 1.80
CA ALA A 72 0.58 -7.66 0.79
C ALA A 72 1.02 -8.91 0.01
N LYS A 73 1.06 -8.80 -1.32
CA LYS A 73 1.67 -9.78 -2.23
C LYS A 73 2.92 -9.19 -2.86
N GLU A 74 3.93 -10.02 -3.09
CA GLU A 74 5.20 -9.59 -3.70
C GLU A 74 4.97 -8.92 -5.06
N ASP A 75 4.13 -9.52 -5.91
CA ASP A 75 3.86 -9.00 -7.25
C ASP A 75 3.16 -7.64 -7.24
N HIS A 76 2.23 -7.43 -6.30
CA HIS A 76 1.60 -6.11 -6.14
C HIS A 76 2.63 -5.07 -5.69
N VAL A 77 3.56 -5.41 -4.81
CA VAL A 77 4.63 -4.49 -4.39
C VAL A 77 5.55 -4.13 -5.56
N LYS A 78 5.95 -5.12 -6.38
CA LYS A 78 6.74 -4.90 -7.60
C LYS A 78 6.00 -3.97 -8.58
N LEU A 79 4.72 -4.26 -8.83
CA LEU A 79 3.87 -3.47 -9.72
C LEU A 79 3.74 -2.02 -9.23
N MET A 80 3.46 -1.83 -7.94
CA MET A 80 3.39 -0.51 -7.33
C MET A 80 4.72 0.24 -7.45
N ARG A 81 5.85 -0.41 -7.13
CA ARG A 81 7.19 0.18 -7.28
C ARG A 81 7.48 0.59 -8.72
N ALA A 82 7.24 -0.29 -9.68
CA ALA A 82 7.46 -0.01 -11.10
C ALA A 82 6.66 1.21 -11.57
N THR A 83 5.45 1.40 -11.02
CA THR A 83 4.56 2.51 -11.39
C THR A 83 4.97 3.84 -10.74
N VAL A 84 5.29 3.83 -9.45
CA VAL A 84 5.54 5.08 -8.70
C VAL A 84 6.96 5.64 -8.85
N GLY A 85 7.89 4.90 -9.47
CA GLY A 85 9.28 5.34 -9.63
C GLY A 85 10.12 5.10 -8.37
N GLN A 86 11.25 5.78 -8.20
CA GLN A 86 12.17 5.57 -7.07
C GLN A 86 11.89 6.49 -5.87
N ASP A 87 11.42 7.70 -6.12
CA ASP A 87 11.32 8.75 -5.10
C ASP A 87 10.12 8.56 -4.17
N MET A 88 9.01 8.08 -4.73
CA MET A 88 7.80 7.82 -3.99
C MET A 88 7.89 6.50 -3.21
N GLY A 89 7.42 6.49 -1.97
CA GLY A 89 7.50 5.32 -1.11
C GLY A 89 6.44 4.25 -1.40
N VAL A 90 6.80 2.99 -1.18
CA VAL A 90 5.87 1.85 -1.24
C VAL A 90 5.84 1.19 0.13
N LYS A 91 4.65 1.12 0.75
CA LYS A 91 4.44 0.46 2.03
C LYS A 91 3.71 -0.87 1.86
N ALA A 92 4.41 -1.97 2.12
CA ALA A 92 3.82 -3.30 2.20
C ALA A 92 3.20 -3.51 3.58
N SER A 93 1.94 -3.92 3.63
CA SER A 93 1.23 -4.23 4.89
C SER A 93 0.10 -5.23 4.71
N GLY A 94 -0.22 -5.93 5.80
CA GLY A 94 -1.11 -7.07 5.80
C GLY A 94 -0.31 -8.36 5.60
N ALA A 95 -0.38 -9.27 6.56
CA ALA A 95 0.31 -10.57 6.56
C ALA A 95 1.85 -10.58 6.53
N VAL A 96 2.54 -9.45 6.70
CA VAL A 96 4.03 -9.44 6.86
C VAL A 96 4.38 -9.73 8.31
N ARG A 97 4.59 -11.00 8.67
CA ARG A 97 4.71 -11.45 10.07
C ARG A 97 6.09 -11.94 10.49
N ASP A 98 6.92 -12.34 9.54
CA ASP A 98 8.26 -12.85 9.78
C ASP A 98 9.31 -12.10 8.96
N ARG A 99 10.56 -12.33 9.33
CA ARG A 99 11.72 -11.67 8.72
C ARG A 99 11.84 -11.99 7.24
N ALA A 100 11.63 -13.24 6.84
CA ALA A 100 11.75 -13.68 5.46
C ALA A 100 10.73 -12.93 4.56
N THR A 101 9.47 -12.86 4.99
CA THR A 101 8.41 -12.14 4.29
C THR A 101 8.72 -10.65 4.22
N ALA A 102 9.22 -10.04 5.29
CA ALA A 102 9.62 -8.63 5.28
C ALA A 102 10.76 -8.37 4.28
N GLU A 103 11.78 -9.23 4.25
CA GLU A 103 12.90 -9.15 3.31
C GLU A 103 12.43 -9.33 1.86
N THR A 104 11.50 -10.25 1.59
CA THR A 104 10.87 -10.41 0.27
C THR A 104 10.17 -9.13 -0.19
N MET A 105 9.37 -8.50 0.69
CA MET A 105 8.69 -7.25 0.34
C MET A 105 9.68 -6.10 0.09
N ILE A 106 10.77 -6.02 0.85
CA ILE A 106 11.81 -5.02 0.65
C ILE A 106 12.50 -5.22 -0.71
N LYS A 107 12.89 -6.46 -1.03
CA LYS A 107 13.49 -6.82 -2.33
C LYS A 107 12.54 -6.53 -3.50
N ALA A 108 11.24 -6.69 -3.30
CA ALA A 108 10.22 -6.34 -4.28
C ALA A 108 10.05 -4.82 -4.48
N GLY A 109 10.64 -3.99 -3.63
CA GLY A 109 10.64 -2.53 -3.77
C GLY A 109 9.90 -1.77 -2.66
N ALA A 110 9.41 -2.45 -1.61
CA ALA A 110 8.84 -1.77 -0.46
C ALA A 110 9.93 -1.01 0.31
N THR A 111 9.71 0.28 0.54
CA THR A 111 10.55 1.12 1.42
C THR A 111 10.00 1.22 2.83
N ARG A 112 8.80 0.66 3.07
CA ARG A 112 8.25 0.54 4.42
C ARG A 112 7.45 -0.73 4.63
N ILE A 113 7.57 -1.31 5.83
CA ILE A 113 6.72 -2.40 6.31
C ILE A 113 5.69 -1.89 7.33
N GLY A 114 4.44 -2.31 7.17
CA GLY A 114 3.37 -2.17 8.15
C GLY A 114 3.00 -3.53 8.73
N THR A 115 3.30 -3.72 10.01
CA THR A 115 3.13 -4.99 10.73
C THR A 115 2.95 -4.74 12.23
N SER A 116 2.21 -5.62 12.90
CA SER A 116 2.17 -5.72 14.37
C SER A 116 3.25 -6.67 14.92
N SER A 117 3.88 -7.46 14.06
CA SER A 117 4.91 -8.45 14.41
C SER A 117 6.33 -7.87 14.41
N GLY A 118 6.47 -6.55 14.61
CA GLY A 118 7.75 -5.85 14.46
C GLY A 118 8.87 -6.41 15.32
N VAL A 119 8.58 -6.70 16.60
CA VAL A 119 9.56 -7.30 17.54
C VAL A 119 10.02 -8.67 17.05
N ALA A 120 9.08 -9.55 16.66
CA ALA A 120 9.39 -10.89 16.17
C ALA A 120 10.26 -10.85 14.89
N ILE A 121 9.96 -9.93 13.97
CA ILE A 121 10.72 -9.73 12.74
C ILE A 121 12.18 -9.34 13.03
N VAL A 122 12.40 -8.39 13.95
CA VAL A 122 13.77 -7.94 14.28
C VAL A 122 14.52 -8.93 15.16
N SER A 123 13.83 -9.67 16.03
CA SER A 123 14.43 -10.68 16.90
C SER A 123 14.61 -12.04 16.24
N GLY A 124 14.01 -12.27 15.07
CA GLY A 124 14.01 -13.57 14.38
C GLY A 124 13.13 -14.62 15.05
N GLN A 125 12.24 -14.20 15.94
CA GLN A 125 11.31 -15.09 16.65
C GLN A 125 10.06 -15.36 15.80
N GLN A 126 9.38 -16.47 16.08
CA GLN A 126 8.10 -16.78 15.45
C GLN A 126 7.03 -15.79 15.92
N ALA A 127 6.31 -15.19 14.98
CA ALA A 127 5.18 -14.32 15.30
C ALA A 127 3.99 -15.13 15.81
N SER A 128 3.20 -14.55 16.71
CA SER A 128 1.92 -15.12 17.12
C SER A 128 0.97 -15.27 15.93
N ALA A 129 0.31 -16.43 15.82
CA ALA A 129 -0.70 -16.66 14.79
C ALA A 129 -1.89 -15.69 14.95
N SER A 130 -2.41 -15.19 13.84
CA SER A 130 -3.64 -14.38 13.76
C SER A 130 -4.38 -14.76 12.47
N SER A 131 -5.70 -14.84 12.50
CA SER A 131 -6.48 -15.18 11.30
C SER A 131 -6.54 -14.00 10.32
N TYR A 132 -6.46 -14.33 9.04
CA TYR A 132 -7.02 -13.56 7.92
C TYR A 132 -8.02 -14.46 7.22
#